data_AF-A0A0F9AUJ7-F1
#
_entry.id   AF-A0A0F9AUJ7-F1
#
_cell.length_a   1.000
_cell.length_b   1.000
_cell.length_c   1.000
_cell.angle_alpha   90.00
_cell.angle_beta   90.00
_cell.angle_gamma   90.00
#
_symmetry.space_group_name_H-M   'P 1'
#
loop_
_entity.id
_entity.type
_entity.pdbx_description
1 polymer ?
#
loop_
_entity_poly.entity_id
_entity_poly.type
_entity_poly.pdbx_seq_one_letter_code
_entity_poly.pdbx_strand_id
1 'polypeptide(L)'
;MKSTNQTLVTAFALFSLFFGAGNLILPPFLGFSAGEDWLLVTLGFAISAVIIPILGIIGHARLQGTMLDFGNKVHPVFSVIFCVVIYAVAVALPAPRTAAVTYEMSILPYFDWDPLPFSSLYFGLVFLFALNRTRLLDFIGKYLTPLLIMILVMIIGIGIFSGEEPNVTNSLKTPFSEGFLEGYQTFDAIAAMVVGAVVIISLNLNQKGDYAHKKKVIIRGGLLAGLALILIYAGLIYVGALYTAAQPTDSRTELLSFI
;
A
#
# COMPACT_ATOMS: atom_id res chain seq x y z
N MET A 1 -12.38 14.44 -20.62
CA MET A 1 -10.99 13.97 -20.45
C MET A 1 -10.78 12.75 -21.35
N LYS A 2 -9.65 12.64 -22.07
CA LYS A 2 -9.35 11.45 -22.89
C LYS A 2 -9.23 10.21 -21.98
N SER A 3 -9.67 9.03 -22.45
CA SER A 3 -9.68 7.76 -21.70
C SER A 3 -8.32 7.40 -21.06
N THR A 4 -7.21 7.78 -21.70
CA THR A 4 -5.85 7.58 -21.19
C THR A 4 -5.58 8.34 -19.89
N ASN A 5 -6.07 9.59 -19.78
CA ASN A 5 -5.88 10.40 -18.58
C ASN A 5 -6.68 9.84 -17.40
N GLN A 6 -7.87 9.27 -17.65
CA GLN A 6 -8.67 8.63 -16.61
C GLN A 6 -7.99 7.37 -16.07
N THR A 7 -7.37 6.59 -16.96
CA THR A 7 -6.64 5.37 -16.58
C THR A 7 -5.43 5.70 -15.71
N LEU A 8 -4.66 6.73 -16.08
CA LEU A 8 -3.50 7.17 -15.28
C LEU A 8 -3.90 7.72 -13.91
N VAL A 9 -4.93 8.57 -13.84
CA VAL A 9 -5.43 9.08 -12.56
C VAL A 9 -5.93 7.92 -11.67
N THR A 10 -6.61 6.94 -12.26
CA THR A 10 -7.06 5.74 -11.52
C THR A 10 -5.88 4.89 -11.05
N ALA A 11 -4.84 4.72 -11.87
CA ALA A 11 -3.62 4.01 -11.49
C ALA A 11 -2.91 4.69 -10.33
N PHE A 12 -2.76 6.02 -10.38
CA PHE A 12 -2.14 6.79 -9.30
C PHE A 12 -2.98 6.79 -8.02
N ALA A 13 -4.31 6.88 -8.13
CA ALA A 13 -5.17 6.75 -6.97
C ALA A 13 -5.04 5.35 -6.34
N LEU A 14 -5.12 4.28 -7.14
CA LEU A 14 -4.95 2.90 -6.67
C LEU A 14 -3.58 2.67 -6.04
N PHE A 15 -2.50 3.16 -6.67
CA PHE A 15 -1.16 3.07 -6.11
C PHE A 15 -1.09 3.71 -4.72
N SER A 16 -1.58 4.93 -4.54
CA SER A 16 -1.49 5.60 -3.23
C SER A 16 -2.47 5.03 -2.20
N LEU A 17 -3.57 4.41 -2.61
CA LEU A 17 -4.48 3.74 -1.68
C LEU A 17 -3.90 2.44 -1.11
N PHE A 18 -3.03 1.77 -1.87
CA PHE A 18 -2.28 0.61 -1.39
C PHE A 18 -0.93 0.98 -0.78
N PHE A 19 -0.23 1.99 -1.31
CA PHE A 19 1.08 2.40 -0.79
C PHE A 19 0.95 3.33 0.43
N GLY A 20 0.82 2.74 1.62
CA GLY A 20 0.75 3.43 2.91
C GLY A 20 2.07 3.47 3.69
N ALA A 21 2.04 4.02 4.90
CA ALA A 21 3.23 4.19 5.74
C ALA A 21 3.91 2.86 6.12
N GLY A 22 3.14 1.79 6.36
CA GLY A 22 3.70 0.45 6.59
C GLY A 22 4.44 -0.09 5.36
N ASN A 23 3.97 0.25 4.17
CA ASN A 23 4.55 -0.18 2.89
C ASN A 23 5.82 0.59 2.51
N LEU A 24 6.16 1.65 3.24
CA LEU A 24 7.45 2.33 3.15
C LEU A 24 8.53 1.62 4.00
N ILE A 25 8.14 1.03 5.13
CA ILE A 25 9.08 0.49 6.13
C ILE A 25 9.33 -1.00 5.94
N LEU A 26 8.27 -1.77 5.67
CA LEU A 26 8.37 -3.23 5.57
C LEU A 26 9.36 -3.70 4.50
N PRO A 27 9.34 -3.16 3.26
CA PRO A 27 10.17 -3.70 2.19
C PRO A 27 11.68 -3.51 2.45
N PRO A 28 12.20 -2.33 2.85
CA PRO A 28 13.62 -2.19 3.20
C PRO A 28 14.06 -3.10 4.34
N PHE A 29 13.25 -3.22 5.41
CA PHE A 29 13.57 -4.09 6.54
C PHE A 29 13.67 -5.58 6.14
N LEU A 30 12.74 -6.01 5.28
CA LEU A 30 12.76 -7.35 4.70
C LEU A 30 14.00 -7.59 3.85
N GLY A 31 14.37 -6.62 3.02
CA GLY A 31 15.58 -6.66 2.21
C GLY A 31 16.85 -6.81 3.04
N PHE A 32 16.96 -5.98 4.08
CA PHE A 32 18.04 -6.03 5.05
C PHE A 32 18.17 -7.41 5.70
N SER A 33 17.04 -8.00 6.11
CA SER A 33 17.01 -9.32 6.75
C SER A 33 17.38 -10.45 5.78
N ALA A 34 17.08 -10.28 4.48
CA ALA A 34 17.26 -11.28 3.45
C ALA A 34 18.69 -11.35 2.88
N GLY A 35 19.41 -10.22 2.85
CA GLY A 35 20.72 -10.14 2.20
C GLY A 35 20.68 -10.61 0.75
N GLU A 36 21.48 -11.62 0.41
CA GLU A 36 21.55 -12.17 -0.97
C GLU A 36 20.21 -12.73 -1.49
N ASP A 37 19.33 -13.23 -0.60
CA ASP A 37 18.06 -13.85 -0.96
C ASP A 37 16.90 -12.84 -1.16
N TRP A 38 17.21 -11.55 -1.28
CA TRP A 38 16.23 -10.46 -1.42
C TRP A 38 15.26 -10.65 -2.60
N LEU A 39 15.69 -11.31 -3.69
CA LEU A 39 14.83 -11.64 -4.83
C LEU A 39 13.70 -12.61 -4.43
N LEU A 40 14.00 -13.62 -3.62
CA LEU A 40 13.00 -14.59 -3.16
C LEU A 40 11.98 -13.92 -2.24
N VAL A 41 12.44 -13.05 -1.35
CA VAL A 41 11.56 -12.23 -0.49
C VAL A 41 10.68 -11.32 -1.33
N THR A 42 11.25 -10.66 -2.33
CA THR A 42 10.52 -9.77 -3.26
C THR A 42 9.40 -10.51 -3.97
N LEU A 43 9.66 -11.73 -4.45
CA LEU A 43 8.63 -12.55 -5.12
C LEU A 43 7.50 -12.93 -4.16
N GLY A 44 7.83 -13.40 -2.95
CA GLY A 44 6.83 -13.72 -1.93
C GLY A 44 5.98 -12.50 -1.57
N PHE A 45 6.62 -11.38 -1.29
CA PHE A 45 5.99 -10.12 -0.93
C PHE A 45 5.10 -9.58 -2.05
N ALA A 46 5.57 -9.59 -3.31
CA ALA A 46 4.81 -9.12 -4.46
C ALA A 46 3.52 -9.93 -4.67
N ILE A 47 3.54 -11.25 -4.44
CA ILE A 47 2.34 -12.08 -4.57
C ILE A 47 1.26 -11.63 -3.60
N SER A 48 1.58 -11.53 -2.31
CA SER A 48 0.59 -11.22 -1.27
C SER A 48 0.24 -9.72 -1.20
N ALA A 49 1.22 -8.83 -1.30
CA ALA A 49 1.04 -7.38 -1.17
C ALA A 49 0.60 -6.68 -2.47
N VAL A 50 0.70 -7.34 -3.63
CA VAL A 50 0.32 -6.72 -4.91
C VAL A 50 -0.61 -7.59 -5.74
N ILE A 51 -0.22 -8.82 -6.08
CA ILE A 51 -0.99 -9.64 -7.02
C ILE A 51 -2.40 -9.93 -6.47
N ILE A 52 -2.50 -10.38 -5.22
CA ILE A 52 -3.80 -10.65 -4.57
C ILE A 52 -4.68 -9.39 -4.50
N PRO A 53 -4.21 -8.23 -4.00
CA PRO A 53 -4.99 -6.99 -4.03
C PRO A 53 -5.47 -6.59 -5.43
N ILE A 54 -4.61 -6.67 -6.44
CA ILE A 54 -4.97 -6.31 -7.82
C ILE A 54 -6.02 -7.28 -8.38
N LEU A 55 -5.97 -8.57 -8.05
CA LEU A 55 -7.05 -9.50 -8.38
C LEU A 55 -8.38 -9.09 -7.74
N GLY A 56 -8.36 -8.60 -6.50
CA GLY A 56 -9.52 -8.01 -5.83
C GLY A 56 -10.11 -6.82 -6.60
N ILE A 57 -9.25 -5.90 -7.06
CA ILE A 57 -9.65 -4.76 -7.90
C ILE A 57 -10.25 -5.21 -9.23
N ILE A 58 -9.68 -6.23 -9.87
CA ILE A 58 -10.23 -6.82 -11.11
C ILE A 58 -11.60 -7.46 -10.84
N GLY A 59 -11.79 -8.10 -9.69
CA GLY A 59 -13.07 -8.63 -9.23
C GLY A 59 -14.13 -7.53 -9.16
N HIS A 60 -13.81 -6.42 -8.49
CA HIS A 60 -14.67 -5.24 -8.45
C HIS A 60 -14.92 -4.65 -9.84
N ALA A 61 -13.93 -4.59 -10.73
CA ALA A 61 -14.13 -4.10 -12.10
C ALA A 61 -15.19 -4.87 -12.91
N ARG A 62 -15.36 -6.16 -12.62
CA ARG A 62 -16.39 -7.02 -13.24
C ARG A 62 -17.74 -6.91 -12.53
N LEU A 63 -17.74 -6.75 -11.21
CA LEU A 63 -18.96 -6.69 -10.42
C LEU A 63 -19.63 -5.31 -10.47
N GLN A 64 -18.85 -4.23 -10.52
CA GLN A 64 -19.28 -2.83 -10.53
C GLN A 64 -20.25 -2.46 -9.41
N GLY A 65 -19.99 -2.97 -8.21
CA GLY A 65 -20.80 -2.75 -7.03
C GLY A 65 -19.96 -2.58 -5.78
N THR A 66 -20.66 -2.44 -4.66
CA THR A 66 -20.10 -2.31 -3.33
C THR A 66 -19.51 -3.64 -2.84
N MET A 67 -18.87 -3.58 -1.68
CA MET A 67 -18.41 -4.77 -0.99
C MET A 67 -19.56 -5.73 -0.63
N LEU A 68 -20.74 -5.20 -0.28
CA LEU A 68 -21.93 -6.01 -0.03
C LEU A 68 -22.40 -6.75 -1.29
N ASP A 69 -22.33 -6.08 -2.44
CA ASP A 69 -22.70 -6.70 -3.72
C ASP A 69 -21.75 -7.86 -4.08
N PHE A 70 -20.50 -7.78 -3.63
CA PHE A 70 -19.52 -8.86 -3.78
C PHE A 70 -19.90 -10.08 -2.94
N GLY A 71 -20.18 -9.90 -1.64
CA GLY A 71 -20.59 -11.00 -0.76
C GLY A 71 -21.96 -11.59 -1.10
N ASN A 72 -22.87 -10.77 -1.68
CA ASN A 72 -24.21 -11.21 -2.09
C ASN A 72 -24.18 -12.25 -3.22
N LYS A 73 -23.07 -12.39 -3.94
CA LYS A 73 -22.88 -13.50 -4.90
C LYS A 73 -22.85 -14.87 -4.24
N VAL A 74 -22.56 -14.94 -2.93
CA VAL A 74 -22.59 -16.17 -2.14
C VAL A 74 -23.94 -16.28 -1.42
N HIS A 75 -24.24 -15.37 -0.49
CA HIS A 75 -25.50 -15.31 0.25
C HIS A 75 -25.64 -13.95 0.97
N PRO A 76 -26.84 -13.37 1.14
CA PRO A 76 -27.02 -12.06 1.80
C PRO A 76 -26.50 -12.00 3.23
N VAL A 77 -26.73 -13.05 4.03
CA VAL A 77 -26.24 -13.12 5.42
C VAL A 77 -24.71 -13.22 5.47
N PHE A 78 -24.11 -14.02 4.57
CA PHE A 78 -22.66 -14.10 4.45
C PHE A 78 -22.06 -12.75 4.12
N SER A 79 -22.69 -12.01 3.20
CA SER A 79 -22.23 -10.68 2.80
C SER A 79 -22.13 -9.70 3.96
N VAL A 80 -23.17 -9.64 4.79
CA VAL A 80 -23.20 -8.76 5.97
C VAL A 80 -22.10 -9.14 6.95
N ILE A 81 -21.98 -10.44 7.29
CA ILE A 81 -20.94 -10.93 8.22
C ILE A 81 -19.54 -10.61 7.66
N PHE A 82 -19.31 -10.88 6.37
CA PHE A 82 -18.05 -10.62 5.69
C PHE A 82 -17.66 -9.14 5.73
N CYS A 83 -18.60 -8.23 5.44
CA CYS A 83 -18.37 -6.79 5.54
C CYS A 83 -18.05 -6.34 6.96
N VAL A 84 -18.79 -6.84 7.96
CA VAL A 84 -18.54 -6.50 9.37
C VAL A 84 -17.14 -6.93 9.80
N VAL A 85 -16.74 -8.16 9.47
CA VAL A 85 -15.41 -8.69 9.81
C VAL A 85 -14.30 -7.86 9.17
N ILE A 86 -14.42 -7.54 7.88
CA ILE A 86 -13.40 -6.74 7.18
C ILE A 86 -13.30 -5.33 7.73
N TYR A 87 -14.42 -4.66 8.01
CA TYR A 87 -14.37 -3.34 8.62
C TYR A 87 -13.81 -3.39 10.05
N ALA A 88 -14.16 -4.41 10.83
CA ALA A 88 -13.58 -4.60 12.16
C ALA A 88 -12.05 -4.76 12.08
N VAL A 89 -11.55 -5.60 11.17
CA VAL A 89 -10.11 -5.75 10.93
C VAL A 89 -9.47 -4.43 10.49
N ALA A 90 -10.06 -3.75 9.51
CA ALA A 90 -9.53 -2.51 8.95
C ALA A 90 -9.42 -1.38 9.99
N VAL A 91 -10.42 -1.27 10.87
CA VAL A 91 -10.42 -0.24 11.93
C VAL A 91 -9.51 -0.63 13.10
N ALA A 92 -9.45 -1.92 13.45
CA ALA A 92 -8.69 -2.37 14.62
C ALA A 92 -7.19 -2.48 14.38
N LEU A 93 -6.75 -2.79 13.15
CA LEU A 93 -5.35 -3.14 12.87
C LEU A 93 -4.63 -2.13 11.97
N PRO A 94 -4.92 -2.00 10.66
CA PRO A 94 -4.14 -1.11 9.79
C PRO A 94 -4.39 0.37 10.09
N ALA A 95 -5.62 0.79 10.46
CA ALA A 95 -5.89 2.19 10.76
C ALA A 95 -5.05 2.76 11.92
N PRO A 96 -4.98 2.15 13.13
CA PRO A 96 -4.10 2.63 14.18
C PRO A 96 -2.61 2.50 13.81
N ARG A 97 -2.24 1.47 13.04
CA ARG A 97 -0.87 1.28 12.56
C ARG A 97 -0.36 2.46 11.72
N THR A 98 -1.18 3.05 10.84
CA THR A 98 -0.72 4.20 10.04
C THR A 98 -0.44 5.42 10.90
N ALA A 99 -1.23 5.66 11.95
CA ALA A 99 -1.00 6.73 12.91
C ALA A 99 0.28 6.50 13.72
N ALA A 100 0.46 5.30 14.26
CA ALA A 100 1.64 4.93 15.05
C ALA A 100 2.93 5.07 14.24
N VAL A 101 2.96 4.55 13.01
CA VAL A 101 4.11 4.67 12.13
C VAL A 101 4.43 6.13 11.81
N THR A 102 3.41 6.95 11.55
CA THR A 102 3.61 8.37 11.22
C THR A 102 4.18 9.12 12.43
N TYR A 103 3.71 8.79 13.63
CA TYR A 103 4.24 9.33 14.88
C TYR A 103 5.72 8.95 15.07
N GLU A 104 6.03 7.66 14.99
CA GLU A 104 7.38 7.12 15.22
C GLU A 104 8.41 7.68 14.24
N MET A 105 8.02 7.96 13.00
CA MET A 105 8.94 8.40 11.96
C MET A 105 9.02 9.92 11.81
N SER A 106 7.93 10.64 12.05
CA SER A 106 7.87 12.09 11.77
C SER A 106 7.86 12.96 13.02
N ILE A 107 7.47 12.44 14.18
CA ILE A 107 7.32 13.23 15.40
C ILE A 107 8.34 12.80 16.45
N LEU A 108 8.34 11.52 16.82
CA LEU A 108 9.17 10.97 17.90
C LEU A 108 10.66 11.36 17.80
N PRO A 109 11.31 11.39 16.62
CA PRO A 109 12.73 11.74 16.52
C PRO A 109 13.03 13.22 16.76
N TYR A 110 12.03 14.09 16.62
CA TYR A 110 12.22 15.55 16.62
C TYR A 110 11.51 16.25 17.79
N PHE A 111 10.47 15.64 18.33
CA PHE A 111 9.59 16.21 19.36
C PHE A 111 9.25 15.17 20.42
N ASP A 112 9.28 15.59 21.68
CA ASP A 112 8.87 14.78 22.83
C ASP A 112 7.36 14.96 23.09
N TRP A 113 6.54 14.50 22.15
CA TRP A 113 5.08 14.59 22.20
C TRP A 113 4.47 13.25 22.57
N ASP A 114 3.43 13.23 23.42
CA ASP A 114 2.74 11.98 23.74
C ASP A 114 2.02 11.37 22.51
N PRO A 115 2.02 10.03 22.34
CA PRO A 115 1.39 9.37 21.21
C PRO A 115 -0.14 9.56 21.13
N LEU A 116 -0.81 9.69 22.28
CA LEU A 116 -2.29 9.76 22.37
C LEU A 116 -2.86 11.09 21.83
N PRO A 117 -2.37 12.27 22.25
CA PRO A 117 -2.74 13.55 21.63
C PRO A 117 -2.44 13.59 20.13
N PHE A 118 -1.27 13.10 19.72
CA PHE A 118 -0.90 13.05 18.31
C PHE A 118 -1.86 12.17 17.50
N SER A 119 -2.16 10.97 17.99
CA SER A 119 -3.10 10.05 17.31
C SER A 119 -4.51 10.67 17.21
N SER A 120 -4.95 11.37 18.25
CA SER A 120 -6.23 12.09 18.24
C SER A 120 -6.27 13.19 17.18
N LEU A 121 -5.19 13.96 17.05
CA LEU A 121 -5.04 14.97 15.99
C LEU A 121 -5.00 14.31 14.60
N TYR A 122 -4.21 13.25 14.44
CA TYR A 122 -4.09 12.50 13.19
C TYR A 122 -5.45 12.00 12.71
N PHE A 123 -6.20 11.30 13.56
CA PHE A 123 -7.53 10.80 13.20
C PHE A 123 -8.56 11.92 13.02
N GLY A 124 -8.43 13.03 13.76
CA GLY A 124 -9.23 14.23 13.53
C GLY A 124 -9.04 14.79 12.12
N LEU A 125 -7.79 14.90 11.66
CA LEU A 125 -7.48 15.34 10.30
C LEU A 125 -7.99 14.33 9.26
N VAL A 126 -7.76 13.03 9.46
CA VAL A 126 -8.28 11.98 8.58
C VAL A 126 -9.80 12.08 8.45
N PHE A 127 -10.51 12.29 9.56
CA PHE A 127 -11.96 12.47 9.57
C PHE A 127 -12.38 13.71 8.75
N LEU A 128 -11.73 14.86 8.96
CA LEU A 128 -12.01 16.09 8.22
C LEU A 128 -11.84 15.91 6.70
N PHE A 129 -10.77 15.23 6.27
CA PHE A 129 -10.56 14.94 4.85
C PHE A 129 -11.56 13.90 4.30
N ALA A 130 -11.92 12.90 5.11
CA ALA A 130 -12.89 11.87 4.73
C ALA A 130 -14.32 12.41 4.52
N LEU A 131 -14.67 13.57 5.12
CA LEU A 131 -15.95 14.24 4.85
C LEU A 131 -16.08 14.69 3.39
N ASN A 132 -14.97 14.98 2.69
CA ASN A 132 -14.97 15.44 1.30
C ASN A 132 -14.59 14.33 0.30
N ARG A 133 -15.39 13.25 0.30
CA ARG A 133 -15.15 12.01 -0.44
C ARG A 133 -14.86 12.21 -1.93
N THR A 134 -15.55 13.14 -2.57
CA THR A 134 -15.50 13.33 -4.04
C THR A 134 -14.19 13.94 -4.52
N ARG A 135 -13.57 14.81 -3.70
CA ARG A 135 -12.31 15.49 -4.06
C ARG A 135 -11.07 14.73 -3.61
N LEU A 136 -11.21 13.85 -2.61
CA LEU A 136 -10.10 13.12 -2.01
C LEU A 136 -9.35 12.27 -3.04
N LEU A 137 -10.07 11.44 -3.81
CA LEU A 137 -9.44 10.53 -4.77
C LEU A 137 -8.79 11.27 -5.95
N ASP A 138 -9.44 12.31 -6.45
CA ASP A 138 -8.88 13.15 -7.51
C ASP A 138 -7.62 13.89 -7.01
N PHE A 139 -7.62 14.35 -5.76
CA PHE A 139 -6.47 15.02 -5.15
C PHE A 139 -5.30 14.06 -4.95
N ILE A 140 -5.55 12.88 -4.38
CA ILE A 140 -4.55 11.84 -4.17
C ILE A 140 -3.92 11.45 -5.51
N GLY A 141 -4.73 11.03 -6.47
CA GLY A 141 -4.24 10.52 -7.75
C GLY A 141 -3.54 11.58 -8.61
N LYS A 142 -3.93 12.85 -8.53
CA LYS A 142 -3.38 13.91 -9.40
C LYS A 142 -2.14 14.60 -8.82
N TYR A 143 -2.06 14.74 -7.49
CA TYR A 143 -1.01 15.54 -6.84
C TYR A 143 -0.18 14.74 -5.85
N LEU A 144 -0.82 14.00 -4.94
CA LEU A 144 -0.11 13.32 -3.86
C LEU A 144 0.71 12.14 -4.38
N THR A 145 0.11 11.28 -5.22
CA THR A 145 0.81 10.09 -5.74
C THR A 145 2.01 10.43 -6.61
N PRO A 146 1.94 11.36 -7.58
CA PRO A 146 3.12 11.68 -8.39
C PRO A 146 4.29 12.21 -7.55
N LEU A 147 4.00 13.03 -6.54
CA LEU A 147 5.00 13.49 -5.59
C LEU A 147 5.60 12.33 -4.80
N LEU A 148 4.76 11.43 -4.30
CA LEU A 148 5.19 10.26 -3.54
C LEU A 148 6.07 9.32 -4.38
N ILE A 149 5.67 9.01 -5.62
CA ILE A 149 6.49 8.20 -6.54
C ILE A 149 7.84 8.89 -6.82
N MET A 150 7.84 10.21 -7.02
CA MET A 150 9.08 10.96 -7.25
C MET A 150 10.04 10.83 -6.06
N ILE A 151 9.54 10.99 -4.83
CA ILE A 151 10.34 10.84 -3.61
C ILE A 151 10.87 9.41 -3.49
N LEU A 152 10.03 8.40 -3.73
CA LEU A 152 10.44 7.00 -3.65
C LEU A 152 11.53 6.64 -4.67
N VAL A 153 11.38 7.09 -5.92
CA VAL A 153 12.40 6.85 -6.96
C VAL A 153 13.71 7.55 -6.59
N MET A 154 13.64 8.73 -5.98
CA MET A 154 14.83 9.42 -5.48
C MET A 154 15.51 8.63 -4.34
N ILE A 155 14.76 8.16 -3.36
CA ILE A 155 15.28 7.32 -2.25
C ILE A 155 15.91 6.05 -2.81
N ILE A 156 15.22 5.34 -3.69
CA ILE A 156 15.73 4.10 -4.32
C ILE A 156 17.00 4.41 -5.12
N GLY A 157 17.01 5.48 -5.89
CA GLY A 157 18.18 5.91 -6.66
C GLY A 157 19.38 6.17 -5.76
N ILE A 158 19.22 6.98 -4.71
CA ILE A 158 20.28 7.29 -3.74
C ILE A 158 20.76 6.01 -3.05
N GLY A 159 19.84 5.15 -2.59
CA GLY A 159 20.17 3.89 -1.92
C GLY A 159 20.99 2.94 -2.77
N ILE A 160 20.70 2.83 -4.08
CA ILE A 160 21.47 2.00 -5.00
C ILE A 160 22.90 2.52 -5.21
N PHE A 161 23.09 3.84 -5.24
CA PHE A 161 24.42 4.45 -5.45
C PHE A 161 25.24 4.62 -4.16
N SER A 162 24.60 4.55 -2.99
CA SER A 162 25.25 4.67 -1.68
C SER A 162 25.50 3.32 -0.99
N GLY A 163 24.73 2.29 -1.35
CA GLY A 163 24.90 0.95 -0.82
C GLY A 163 26.17 0.26 -1.34
N GLU A 164 26.80 -0.52 -0.47
CA GLU A 164 27.85 -1.47 -0.87
C GLU A 164 27.23 -2.79 -1.35
N GLU A 165 28.03 -3.72 -1.88
CA GLU A 165 27.49 -5.03 -2.27
C GLU A 165 26.86 -5.74 -1.05
N PRO A 166 25.75 -6.50 -1.24
CA PRO A 166 25.08 -7.20 -0.15
C PRO A 166 26.07 -8.12 0.56
N ASN A 167 26.48 -7.77 1.78
CA ASN A 167 27.49 -8.52 2.55
C ASN A 167 26.91 -9.07 3.87
N VAL A 168 25.58 -9.03 4.00
CA VAL A 168 24.86 -9.48 5.19
C VAL A 168 24.56 -10.97 5.08
N THR A 169 24.87 -11.72 6.15
CA THR A 169 24.46 -13.11 6.28
C THR A 169 22.93 -13.19 6.34
N ASN A 170 22.32 -13.94 5.42
CA ASN A 170 20.87 -14.11 5.39
C ASN A 170 20.37 -14.63 6.75
N SER A 171 19.53 -13.83 7.41
CA SER A 171 18.93 -14.18 8.70
C SER A 171 17.65 -15.01 8.56
N LEU A 172 17.06 -15.02 7.35
CA LEU A 172 15.80 -15.66 7.06
C LEU A 172 16.00 -17.13 6.65
N LYS A 173 15.42 -18.04 7.44
CA LYS A 173 15.42 -19.48 7.13
C LYS A 173 14.58 -19.83 5.90
N THR A 174 13.50 -19.08 5.66
CA THR A 174 12.56 -19.31 4.55
C THR A 174 12.21 -17.99 3.84
N PRO A 175 13.13 -17.41 3.05
CA PRO A 175 12.99 -16.06 2.49
C PRO A 175 11.68 -15.82 1.73
N PHE A 176 11.29 -16.75 0.85
CA PHE A 176 10.04 -16.64 0.09
C PHE A 176 8.80 -16.59 1.01
N SER A 177 8.72 -17.51 1.98
CA SER A 177 7.57 -17.61 2.89
C SER A 177 7.47 -16.39 3.81
N GLU A 178 8.60 -15.90 4.31
CA GLU A 178 8.66 -14.68 5.13
C GLU A 178 8.22 -13.46 4.32
N GLY A 179 8.72 -13.31 3.09
CA GLY A 179 8.25 -12.26 2.18
C GLY A 179 6.75 -12.33 1.93
N PHE A 180 6.21 -13.53 1.69
CA PHE A 180 4.77 -13.72 1.51
C PHE A 180 3.95 -13.33 2.76
N LEU A 181 4.39 -13.75 3.95
CA LEU A 181 3.70 -13.46 5.21
C LEU A 181 3.74 -11.97 5.54
N GLU A 182 4.88 -11.31 5.39
CA GLU A 182 4.99 -9.87 5.61
C GLU A 182 4.18 -9.08 4.57
N GLY A 183 4.14 -9.54 3.32
CA GLY A 183 3.26 -8.95 2.31
C GLY A 183 1.77 -9.13 2.63
N TYR A 184 1.37 -10.22 3.31
CA TYR A 184 0.01 -10.39 3.82
C TYR A 184 -0.29 -9.41 4.96
N GLN A 185 0.69 -9.11 5.81
CA GLN A 185 0.57 -8.15 6.91
C GLN A 185 0.42 -6.70 6.46
N THR A 186 0.54 -6.38 5.16
CA THR A 186 0.21 -5.02 4.66
C THR A 186 -1.30 -4.76 4.72
N PHE A 187 -2.11 -5.81 4.86
CA PHE A 187 -3.57 -5.78 4.80
C PHE A 187 -4.15 -5.31 3.46
N ASP A 188 -3.32 -5.18 2.41
CA ASP A 188 -3.75 -4.67 1.10
C ASP A 188 -4.79 -5.60 0.44
N ALA A 189 -4.71 -6.90 0.70
CA ALA A 189 -5.68 -7.86 0.18
C ALA A 189 -7.10 -7.60 0.73
N ILE A 190 -7.18 -7.23 2.01
CA ILE A 190 -8.44 -6.85 2.66
C ILE A 190 -8.86 -5.46 2.19
N ALA A 191 -7.90 -4.53 2.11
CA ALA A 191 -8.14 -3.18 1.61
C ALA A 191 -8.70 -3.18 0.18
N ALA A 192 -8.29 -4.10 -0.68
CA ALA A 192 -8.78 -4.21 -2.06
C ALA A 192 -10.31 -4.38 -2.16
N MET A 193 -10.93 -5.04 -1.17
CA MET A 193 -12.39 -5.20 -1.11
C MET A 193 -13.12 -3.89 -0.82
N VAL A 194 -12.49 -2.99 -0.08
CA VAL A 194 -13.03 -1.67 0.25
C VAL A 194 -12.67 -0.66 -0.84
N VAL A 195 -11.40 -0.62 -1.24
CA VAL A 195 -10.84 0.27 -2.27
C VAL A 195 -11.50 0.04 -3.62
N GLY A 196 -11.73 -1.22 -4.01
CA GLY A 196 -12.40 -1.53 -5.28
C GLY A 196 -13.80 -0.90 -5.38
N ALA A 197 -14.59 -1.00 -4.31
CA ALA A 197 -15.90 -0.34 -4.22
C ALA A 197 -15.79 1.19 -4.28
N VAL A 198 -14.83 1.77 -3.55
CA VAL A 198 -14.59 3.23 -3.53
C VAL A 198 -14.22 3.77 -4.92
N VAL A 199 -13.36 3.06 -5.67
CA VAL A 199 -12.99 3.44 -7.03
C VAL A 199 -14.19 3.40 -7.97
N ILE A 200 -15.04 2.36 -7.88
CA ILE A 200 -16.27 2.29 -8.68
C ILE A 200 -17.21 3.46 -8.38
N ILE A 201 -17.42 3.76 -7.09
CA ILE A 201 -18.28 4.88 -6.65
C ILE A 201 -17.72 6.20 -7.18
N SER A 202 -16.41 6.43 -7.06
CA SER A 202 -15.76 7.64 -7.57
C SER A 202 -15.87 7.79 -9.08
N LEU A 203 -15.69 6.71 -9.83
CA LEU A 203 -15.88 6.70 -11.28
C LEU A 203 -17.33 7.02 -11.62
N ASN A 204 -18.31 6.48 -10.89
CA ASN A 204 -19.73 6.77 -11.11
C ASN A 204 -20.09 8.23 -10.83
N LEU A 205 -19.47 8.87 -9.82
CA LEU A 205 -19.73 10.26 -9.45
C LEU A 205 -19.05 11.26 -10.38
N ASN A 206 -17.80 11.01 -10.78
CA ASN A 206 -16.99 11.99 -11.51
C ASN A 206 -16.91 11.71 -13.02
N GLN A 207 -17.30 10.53 -13.49
CA GLN A 207 -17.04 10.09 -14.86
C GLN A 207 -18.25 9.36 -15.49
N LYS A 208 -18.88 9.99 -16.49
CA LYS A 208 -19.88 9.32 -17.33
C LYS A 208 -19.19 8.31 -18.25
N GLY A 209 -19.59 7.05 -18.20
CA GLY A 209 -19.07 5.99 -19.06
C GLY A 209 -19.89 4.71 -18.91
N ASP A 210 -19.99 3.94 -19.99
CA ASP A 210 -20.67 2.65 -19.99
C ASP A 210 -19.86 1.58 -19.22
N TYR A 211 -20.50 0.48 -18.86
CA TYR A 211 -19.93 -0.66 -18.14
C TYR A 211 -18.57 -1.10 -18.74
N ALA A 212 -18.51 -1.26 -20.07
CA ALA A 212 -17.30 -1.70 -20.76
C ALA A 212 -16.14 -0.71 -20.60
N HIS A 213 -16.44 0.60 -20.61
CA HIS A 213 -15.45 1.66 -20.38
C HIS A 213 -14.92 1.62 -18.94
N LYS A 214 -15.82 1.58 -17.95
CA LYS A 214 -15.44 1.53 -16.52
C LYS A 214 -14.58 0.31 -16.21
N LYS A 215 -15.00 -0.87 -16.66
CA LYS A 215 -14.24 -2.12 -16.51
C LYS A 215 -12.83 -1.99 -17.08
N LYS A 216 -12.70 -1.42 -18.29
CA LYS A 216 -11.41 -1.23 -18.95
C LYS A 216 -10.50 -0.25 -18.18
N VAL A 217 -11.05 0.86 -17.70
CA VAL A 217 -10.31 1.86 -16.92
C VAL A 217 -9.82 1.26 -15.60
N ILE A 218 -10.69 0.56 -14.84
CA ILE A 218 -10.32 -0.04 -13.56
C ILE A 218 -9.26 -1.13 -13.74
N ILE A 219 -9.45 -2.05 -14.70
CA ILE A 219 -8.47 -3.14 -14.93
C ILE A 219 -7.12 -2.58 -15.36
N ARG A 220 -7.09 -1.67 -16.34
CA ARG A 220 -5.82 -1.09 -16.79
C ARG A 220 -5.17 -0.23 -15.71
N GLY A 221 -5.97 0.53 -14.97
CA GLY A 221 -5.49 1.32 -13.83
C GLY A 221 -4.87 0.44 -12.75
N GLY A 222 -5.55 -0.65 -12.39
CA GLY A 222 -5.06 -1.63 -11.41
C GLY A 222 -3.79 -2.34 -11.86
N LEU A 223 -3.70 -2.76 -13.12
CA LEU A 223 -2.47 -3.38 -13.65
C LEU A 223 -1.29 -2.40 -13.65
N LEU A 224 -1.50 -1.14 -14.04
CA LEU A 224 -0.46 -0.11 -13.99
C LEU A 224 -0.03 0.20 -12.54
N ALA A 225 -0.99 0.31 -11.63
CA ALA A 225 -0.71 0.51 -10.20
C ALA A 225 0.07 -0.67 -9.63
N GLY A 226 -0.33 -1.91 -9.94
CA GLY A 226 0.35 -3.13 -9.51
C GLY A 226 1.78 -3.22 -10.04
N LEU A 227 2.00 -2.90 -11.31
CA LEU A 227 3.34 -2.84 -11.88
C LEU A 227 4.21 -1.81 -11.14
N ALA A 228 3.69 -0.61 -10.89
CA ALA A 228 4.40 0.42 -10.15
C ALA A 228 4.71 -0.02 -8.71
N LEU A 229 3.76 -0.65 -8.01
CA LEU A 229 3.97 -1.20 -6.67
C LEU A 229 5.08 -2.26 -6.65
N ILE A 230 5.07 -3.20 -7.60
CA ILE A 230 6.13 -4.23 -7.71
C ILE A 230 7.50 -3.58 -7.89
N LEU A 231 7.61 -2.61 -8.79
CA LEU A 231 8.89 -1.93 -9.05
C LEU A 231 9.40 -1.17 -7.82
N ILE A 232 8.52 -0.44 -7.14
CA ILE A 232 8.86 0.30 -5.92
C ILE A 232 9.24 -0.67 -4.79
N TYR A 233 8.45 -1.72 -4.54
CA TYR A 233 8.75 -2.69 -3.49
C TYR A 233 10.06 -3.44 -3.77
N ALA A 234 10.29 -3.88 -5.00
CA ALA A 234 11.55 -4.51 -5.39
C ALA A 234 12.73 -3.55 -5.18
N GLY A 235 12.60 -2.28 -5.56
CA GLY A 235 13.64 -1.27 -5.36
C GLY A 235 13.94 -1.02 -3.88
N LEU A 236 12.89 -0.89 -3.04
CA LEU A 236 13.04 -0.70 -1.60
C LEU A 236 13.65 -1.92 -0.90
N ILE A 237 13.23 -3.13 -1.25
CA ILE A 237 13.81 -4.38 -0.74
C ILE A 237 15.28 -4.48 -1.17
N TYR A 238 15.59 -4.16 -2.42
CA TYR A 238 16.97 -4.19 -2.89
C TYR A 238 17.85 -3.19 -2.14
N VAL A 239 17.40 -1.95 -1.95
CA VAL A 239 18.13 -0.96 -1.14
C VAL A 239 18.35 -1.47 0.28
N GLY A 240 17.33 -2.05 0.91
CA GLY A 240 17.47 -2.67 2.22
C GLY A 240 18.56 -3.76 2.26
N ALA A 241 18.64 -4.59 1.21
CA ALA A 241 19.63 -5.66 1.10
C ALA A 241 21.07 -5.15 0.88
N LEU A 242 21.25 -3.96 0.33
CA LEU A 242 22.57 -3.31 0.16
C LEU A 242 23.08 -2.69 1.47
N TYR A 243 22.19 -2.37 2.40
CA TYR A 243 22.61 -1.79 3.68
C TYR A 243 23.20 -2.85 4.60
N THR A 244 24.46 -2.68 4.96
CA THR A 244 25.14 -3.49 5.97
C THR A 244 25.14 -2.71 7.27
N ALA A 245 24.33 -3.11 8.26
CA ALA A 245 24.25 -2.34 9.49
C ALA A 245 25.54 -2.51 10.30
N ALA A 246 26.13 -1.39 10.71
CA ALA A 246 27.23 -1.38 11.67
C ALA A 246 26.80 -1.90 13.06
N GLN A 247 25.49 -1.95 13.34
CA GLN A 247 24.90 -2.59 14.52
C GLN A 247 23.60 -3.33 14.17
N PRO A 248 23.34 -4.50 14.79
CA PRO A 248 22.06 -5.19 14.63
C PRO A 248 20.92 -4.36 15.24
N THR A 249 19.91 -4.05 14.44
CA THR A 249 18.72 -3.31 14.88
C THR A 249 17.48 -4.17 14.62
N ASP A 250 16.74 -4.49 15.69
CA ASP A 250 15.48 -5.26 15.62
C ASP A 250 14.27 -4.37 15.26
N SER A 251 14.46 -3.04 15.24
CA SER A 251 13.41 -2.06 14.99
C SER A 251 13.24 -1.76 13.50
N ARG A 252 12.05 -2.07 12.96
CA ARG A 252 11.68 -1.82 11.56
C ARG A 252 11.79 -0.33 11.19
N THR A 253 11.43 0.55 12.11
CA THR A 253 11.40 2.01 11.90
C THR A 253 12.79 2.63 12.00
N GLU A 254 13.61 2.18 12.94
CA GLU A 254 14.97 2.68 13.14
C GLU A 254 15.86 2.39 11.92
N LEU A 255 15.63 1.26 11.22
CA LEU A 255 16.32 0.94 9.97
C LEU A 255 16.17 2.04 8.89
N LEU A 256 14.99 2.66 8.77
CA LEU A 256 14.80 3.76 7.82
C LEU A 256 15.52 5.05 8.21
N SER A 257 15.94 5.23 9.46
CA SER A 257 16.73 6.41 9.83
C SER A 257 18.16 6.34 9.30
N PHE A 258 18.61 5.14 8.90
CA PHE A 258 19.93 4.90 8.34
C PHE A 258 19.95 4.87 6.80
N ILE A 259 18.78 4.75 6.14
CA ILE A 259 18.61 4.64 4.67
C ILE A 259 18.18 5.97 4.06
#